data_AF-N9QJA1-F1
#
_entry.id   AF-N9QJA1-F1
#
_cell.length_a   1.000
_cell.length_b   1.000
_cell.length_c   1.000
_cell.angle_alpha   90.00
_cell.angle_beta   90.00
_cell.angle_gamma   90.00
#
_symmetry.space_group_name_H-M   'P 1'
#
loop_
_entity.id
_entity.type
_entity.pdbx_description
1 polymer ?
#
loop_
_entity_poly.entity_id
_entity_poly.type
_entity_poly.pdbx_seq_one_letter_code
_entity_poly.pdbx_strand_id
1 'polypeptide(L)'
;MSSLINFLSRFSNPTLHRSLSYAKHIDRETIEFFEENDDVTMYAQIEGTDYYDTAITYNLKKDRLIDDDCTCPVGYNCKHAAALARLFFQEYRQEFQQRYAESQSPQGIAKRRWGDDQAQRWLNDFKRYLQQTEPEQSVKTNNYLIYLLDQSVSLKKLTVDVQKARRNKNGSIAGESYYTQYENITRKHLTLPEQKRQLFNQIYYYAKINSDERFYQSNLDISGISLEHFKSFIQSGDVYWQKKSYAALQWSEQGLSHRIDLGTRCKQTDRAFKY
;
A
#
# COMPACT_ATOMS: atom_id res chain seq x y z
N MET A 1 30.53 0.59 -9.51
CA MET A 1 29.39 -0.35 -9.57
C MET A 1 29.72 -1.55 -8.72
N SER A 2 28.80 -2.02 -7.88
CA SER A 2 28.95 -3.30 -7.16
C SER A 2 29.05 -4.46 -8.15
N SER A 3 29.88 -5.48 -7.85
CA SER A 3 29.94 -6.70 -8.67
C SER A 3 28.78 -7.63 -8.30
N LEU A 4 28.36 -8.50 -9.23
CA LEU A 4 27.32 -9.52 -8.95
C LEU A 4 27.70 -10.40 -7.75
N ILE A 5 28.99 -10.70 -7.56
CA ILE A 5 29.51 -11.47 -6.42
C ILE A 5 29.29 -10.71 -5.10
N ASN A 6 29.61 -9.41 -5.07
CA ASN A 6 29.43 -8.59 -3.87
C ASN A 6 27.94 -8.37 -3.56
N PHE A 7 27.12 -8.16 -4.59
CA PHE A 7 25.67 -8.01 -4.45
C PHE A 7 25.01 -9.25 -3.84
N LEU A 8 25.46 -10.44 -4.25
CA LEU A 8 24.95 -11.73 -3.81
C LEU A 8 25.62 -12.29 -2.54
N SER A 9 26.50 -11.51 -1.89
CA SER A 9 27.36 -11.97 -0.79
C SER A 9 26.64 -12.49 0.47
N ARG A 10 25.33 -12.22 0.62
CA ARG A 10 24.50 -12.79 1.71
C ARG A 10 24.20 -14.28 1.53
N PHE A 11 24.19 -14.78 0.30
CA PHE A 11 23.82 -16.15 -0.01
C PHE A 11 25.04 -17.08 0.00
N SER A 12 24.86 -18.31 0.51
CA SER A 12 25.93 -19.32 0.51
C SER A 12 26.33 -19.76 -0.91
N ASN A 13 27.58 -20.18 -1.12
CA ASN A 13 28.02 -20.72 -2.42
C ASN A 13 27.14 -21.88 -2.94
N PRO A 14 26.71 -22.86 -2.11
CA PRO A 14 25.71 -23.86 -2.51
C PRO A 14 24.35 -23.26 -2.94
N THR A 15 23.85 -22.23 -2.23
CA THR A 15 22.64 -21.50 -2.63
C THR A 15 22.84 -20.86 -4.01
N LEU A 16 23.95 -20.17 -4.21
CA LEU A 16 24.28 -19.44 -5.44
C LEU A 16 24.46 -20.35 -6.66
N HIS A 17 24.98 -21.56 -6.47
CA HIS A 17 25.04 -22.55 -7.54
C HIS A 17 23.64 -23.08 -7.88
N ARG A 18 22.82 -23.40 -6.86
CA ARG A 18 21.44 -23.87 -7.05
C ARG A 18 20.53 -22.82 -7.68
N SER A 19 20.72 -21.53 -7.40
CA SER A 19 19.85 -20.48 -7.94
C SER A 19 19.97 -20.27 -9.45
N LEU A 20 21.07 -20.72 -10.07
CA LEU A 20 21.28 -20.61 -11.53
C LEU A 20 20.17 -21.32 -12.34
N SER A 21 19.70 -22.49 -11.89
CA SER A 21 18.63 -23.21 -12.58
C SER A 21 17.24 -22.64 -12.33
N TYR A 22 17.08 -21.78 -11.31
CA TYR A 22 15.79 -21.21 -10.89
C TYR A 22 15.47 -19.86 -11.52
N ALA A 23 16.43 -19.17 -12.15
CA ALA A 23 16.17 -17.91 -12.84
C ALA A 23 15.11 -18.02 -13.96
N LYS A 24 15.03 -19.20 -14.63
CA LYS A 24 14.02 -19.52 -15.65
C LYS A 24 12.65 -19.94 -15.10
N HIS A 25 12.54 -20.13 -13.79
CA HIS A 25 11.32 -20.53 -13.07
C HIS A 25 10.67 -19.34 -12.33
N ILE A 26 11.20 -18.13 -12.51
CA ILE A 26 10.59 -16.88 -12.03
C ILE A 26 9.42 -16.56 -12.95
N ASP A 27 8.21 -16.50 -12.41
CA ASP A 27 7.05 -16.03 -13.15
C ASP A 27 7.14 -14.50 -13.30
N ARG A 28 7.47 -14.05 -14.51
CA ARG A 28 7.68 -12.63 -14.81
C ARG A 28 6.40 -11.81 -14.85
N GLU A 29 5.22 -12.45 -14.97
CA GLU A 29 3.94 -11.77 -14.91
C GLU A 29 3.56 -11.37 -13.46
N THR A 30 4.20 -12.02 -12.48
CA THR A 30 4.02 -11.74 -11.04
C THR A 30 5.05 -10.76 -10.45
N ILE A 31 5.91 -10.15 -11.28
CA ILE A 31 6.94 -9.22 -10.80
C ILE A 31 6.31 -7.90 -10.35
N GLU A 32 6.44 -7.60 -9.06
CA GLU A 32 6.00 -6.33 -8.47
C GLU A 32 7.16 -5.64 -7.73
N PHE A 33 7.13 -4.30 -7.69
CA PHE A 33 8.14 -3.47 -7.05
C PHE A 33 7.50 -2.52 -6.03
N PHE A 34 8.13 -2.41 -4.86
CA PHE A 34 7.71 -1.52 -3.77
C PHE A 34 8.89 -0.67 -3.35
N GLU A 35 8.72 0.65 -3.37
CA GLU A 35 9.77 1.62 -3.01
C GLU A 35 9.41 2.30 -1.69
N GLU A 36 10.24 2.13 -0.66
CA GLU A 36 10.09 2.81 0.63
C GLU A 36 11.42 3.48 1.03
N ASN A 37 11.41 4.80 1.21
CA ASN A 37 12.58 5.60 1.57
C ASN A 37 13.79 5.44 0.60
N ASP A 38 14.78 4.63 1.00
CA ASP A 38 16.01 4.29 0.28
C ASP A 38 16.01 2.79 -0.17
N ASP A 39 14.90 2.06 0.03
CA ASP A 39 14.77 0.62 -0.18
C ASP A 39 13.81 0.30 -1.33
N VAL A 40 14.17 -0.72 -2.12
CA VAL A 40 13.36 -1.30 -3.20
C VAL A 40 13.16 -2.77 -2.91
N THR A 41 11.91 -3.17 -2.66
CA THR A 41 11.52 -4.57 -2.56
C THR A 41 11.03 -5.06 -3.91
N MET A 42 11.66 -6.11 -4.45
CA MET A 42 11.18 -6.84 -5.62
C MET A 42 10.51 -8.12 -5.16
N TYR A 43 9.30 -8.38 -5.63
CA TYR A 43 8.52 -9.58 -5.40
C TYR A 43 8.33 -10.36 -6.71
N ALA A 44 8.29 -11.70 -6.63
CA ALA A 44 7.79 -12.58 -7.69
C ALA A 44 7.42 -13.96 -7.12
N GLN A 45 6.54 -14.68 -7.83
CA GLN A 45 6.36 -16.12 -7.63
C GLN A 45 7.43 -16.90 -8.39
N ILE A 46 7.95 -17.97 -7.76
CA ILE A 46 9.00 -18.82 -8.33
C ILE A 46 8.56 -20.28 -8.24
N GLU A 47 8.50 -20.95 -9.40
CA GLU A 47 8.16 -22.38 -9.51
C GLU A 47 9.28 -23.26 -8.91
N GLY A 48 8.88 -24.23 -8.09
CA GLY A 48 9.77 -25.26 -7.55
C GLY A 48 9.08 -26.62 -7.45
N THR A 49 8.95 -27.14 -6.24
CA THR A 49 8.03 -28.27 -5.95
C THR A 49 6.59 -27.81 -5.72
N ASP A 50 6.42 -26.51 -5.54
CA ASP A 50 5.18 -25.74 -5.46
C ASP A 50 5.51 -24.31 -5.96
N TYR A 51 4.54 -23.41 -6.03
CA TYR A 51 4.80 -21.99 -6.27
C TYR A 51 5.19 -21.29 -4.97
N TYR A 52 6.33 -20.59 -5.00
CA TYR A 52 6.85 -19.88 -3.83
C TYR A 52 6.86 -18.37 -4.05
N ASP A 53 5.97 -17.67 -3.33
CA ASP A 53 6.04 -16.24 -3.09
C ASP A 53 7.44 -15.90 -2.54
N THR A 54 8.16 -15.03 -3.24
CA THR A 54 9.56 -14.68 -2.95
C THR A 54 9.75 -13.17 -3.05
N ALA A 55 10.41 -12.57 -2.06
CA ALA A 55 10.76 -11.16 -2.03
C ALA A 55 12.25 -10.94 -1.74
N ILE A 56 12.82 -9.86 -2.26
CA ILE A 56 14.15 -9.37 -1.91
C ILE A 56 14.09 -7.86 -1.68
N THR A 57 14.86 -7.35 -0.73
CA THR A 57 14.92 -5.91 -0.42
C THR A 57 16.32 -5.37 -0.66
N TYR A 58 16.43 -4.43 -1.59
CA TYR A 58 17.67 -3.78 -2.01
C TYR A 58 17.72 -2.33 -1.53
N ASN A 59 18.78 -1.95 -0.81
CA ASN A 59 18.98 -0.58 -0.37
C ASN A 59 19.81 0.22 -1.39
N LEU A 60 19.19 1.24 -1.98
CA LEU A 60 19.74 2.12 -3.01
C LEU A 60 21.00 2.85 -2.54
N LYS A 61 21.00 3.31 -1.29
CA LYS A 61 22.06 4.11 -0.68
C LYS A 61 23.30 3.28 -0.30
N LYS A 62 23.09 2.04 0.14
CA LYS A 62 24.15 1.08 0.52
C LYS A 62 24.61 0.21 -0.66
N ASP A 63 23.93 0.26 -1.80
CA ASP A 63 24.17 -0.56 -3.00
C ASP A 63 24.29 -2.07 -2.68
N ARG A 64 23.35 -2.59 -1.88
CA ARG A 64 23.34 -4.00 -1.45
C ARG A 64 21.94 -4.50 -1.08
N LEU A 65 21.74 -5.81 -1.18
CA LEU A 65 20.60 -6.49 -0.56
C LEU A 65 20.67 -6.37 0.97
N ILE A 66 19.60 -5.87 1.58
CA ILE A 66 19.45 -5.78 3.02
C ILE A 66 18.57 -6.88 3.59
N ASP A 67 17.56 -7.33 2.85
CA ASP A 67 16.67 -8.41 3.28
C ASP A 67 16.23 -9.34 2.13
N ASP A 68 15.66 -10.50 2.46
CA ASP A 68 15.01 -11.42 1.54
C ASP A 68 14.05 -12.37 2.27
N ASP A 69 12.90 -12.69 1.67
CA ASP A 69 11.92 -13.64 2.23
C ASP A 69 11.42 -14.61 1.14
N CYS A 70 10.99 -15.80 1.54
CA CYS A 70 10.44 -16.80 0.64
C CYS A 70 9.60 -17.82 1.40
N THR A 71 8.38 -18.07 0.91
CA THR A 71 7.44 -19.08 1.48
C THR A 71 7.90 -20.54 1.38
N CYS A 72 9.08 -20.80 0.80
CA CYS A 72 9.62 -22.15 0.71
C CYS A 72 10.12 -22.67 2.08
N PRO A 73 10.28 -24.00 2.28
CA PRO A 73 10.72 -24.58 3.56
C PRO A 73 12.09 -24.14 4.10
N VAL A 74 12.85 -23.35 3.34
CA VAL A 74 14.13 -22.76 3.75
C VAL A 74 13.95 -21.35 4.32
N GLY A 75 12.89 -20.63 3.93
CA GLY A 75 12.74 -19.20 4.25
C GLY A 75 13.86 -18.36 3.62
N TYR A 76 14.51 -17.59 4.50
CA TYR A 76 15.64 -16.70 4.23
C TYR A 76 16.84 -17.37 3.53
N ASN A 77 17.55 -16.59 2.71
CA ASN A 77 18.76 -16.95 1.98
C ASN A 77 18.63 -18.22 1.12
N CYS A 78 17.42 -18.50 0.65
CA CYS A 78 17.11 -19.66 -0.18
C CYS A 78 17.52 -19.46 -1.65
N LYS A 79 17.46 -20.55 -2.43
CA LYS A 79 17.80 -20.56 -3.86
C LYS A 79 16.84 -19.70 -4.72
N HIS A 80 15.60 -19.49 -4.27
CA HIS A 80 14.61 -18.67 -4.97
C HIS A 80 14.91 -17.18 -4.79
N ALA A 81 15.11 -16.72 -3.56
CA ALA A 81 15.58 -15.37 -3.26
C ALA A 81 16.91 -15.05 -3.97
N ALA A 82 17.86 -16.00 -3.97
CA ALA A 82 19.11 -15.87 -4.71
C ALA A 82 18.96 -15.91 -6.25
N ALA A 83 17.83 -16.36 -6.79
CA ALA A 83 17.51 -16.29 -8.22
C ALA A 83 16.86 -14.94 -8.56
N LEU A 84 15.90 -14.50 -7.77
CA LEU A 84 15.28 -13.17 -7.89
C LEU A 84 16.33 -12.06 -7.75
N ALA A 85 17.28 -12.21 -6.83
CA ALA A 85 18.42 -11.31 -6.65
C ALA A 85 19.32 -11.21 -7.88
N ARG A 86 19.55 -12.32 -8.60
CA ARG A 86 20.30 -12.30 -9.87
C ARG A 86 19.54 -11.50 -10.92
N LEU A 87 18.24 -11.76 -11.07
CA LEU A 87 17.37 -11.05 -12.02
C LEU A 87 17.36 -9.54 -11.75
N PHE A 88 17.13 -9.14 -10.49
CA PHE A 88 17.17 -7.74 -10.06
C PHE A 88 18.49 -7.06 -10.42
N PHE A 89 19.63 -7.69 -10.09
CA PHE A 89 20.94 -7.11 -10.40
C PHE A 89 21.17 -6.93 -11.90
N GLN A 90 20.73 -7.90 -12.71
CA GLN A 90 20.98 -7.95 -14.15
C GLN A 90 20.10 -6.98 -14.94
N GLU A 91 18.81 -6.88 -14.60
CA GLU A 91 17.83 -6.16 -15.42
C GLU A 91 17.37 -4.84 -14.80
N TYR A 92 17.21 -4.75 -13.47
CA TYR A 92 16.47 -3.66 -12.83
C TYR A 92 17.34 -2.69 -12.02
N ARG A 93 18.43 -3.17 -11.39
CA ARG A 93 19.26 -2.39 -10.45
C ARG A 93 19.79 -1.08 -11.05
N GLN A 94 20.10 -1.04 -12.35
CA GLN A 94 20.60 0.17 -13.00
C GLN A 94 19.56 1.29 -13.08
N GLU A 95 18.32 0.95 -13.48
CA GLU A 95 17.21 1.91 -13.56
C GLU A 95 16.92 2.52 -12.19
N PHE A 96 16.78 1.68 -11.16
CA PHE A 96 16.56 2.15 -9.79
C PHE A 96 17.72 3.02 -9.26
N GLN A 97 18.98 2.69 -9.56
CA GLN A 97 20.11 3.55 -9.19
C GLN A 97 20.10 4.91 -9.90
N GLN A 98 19.71 4.96 -11.18
CA GLN A 98 19.58 6.22 -11.93
C GLN A 98 18.45 7.08 -11.35
N ARG A 99 17.25 6.52 -11.20
CA ARG A 99 16.08 7.18 -10.58
C ARG A 99 16.40 7.72 -9.19
N TYR A 100 17.12 6.95 -8.36
CA TYR A 100 17.56 7.39 -7.04
C TYR A 100 18.54 8.57 -7.12
N ALA A 101 19.56 8.51 -7.98
CA ALA A 101 20.51 9.61 -8.16
C ALA A 101 19.83 10.91 -8.63
N GLU A 102 18.86 10.82 -9.53
CA GLU A 102 18.04 11.95 -9.95
C GLU A 102 17.20 12.52 -8.80
N SER A 103 16.59 11.65 -7.98
CA SER A 103 15.77 12.06 -6.83
C SER A 103 16.58 12.81 -5.75
N GLN A 104 17.87 12.48 -5.60
CA GLN A 104 18.80 13.10 -4.65
C GLN A 104 19.46 14.37 -5.21
N SER A 105 19.19 14.74 -6.47
CA SER A 105 19.62 16.04 -7.00
C SER A 105 18.93 17.21 -6.26
N PRO A 106 19.52 18.43 -6.24
CA PRO A 106 18.87 19.59 -5.61
C PRO A 106 17.46 19.89 -6.18
N GLN A 107 17.26 19.59 -7.46
CA GLN A 107 15.98 19.74 -8.16
C GLN A 107 15.00 18.62 -7.77
N GLY A 108 15.47 17.39 -7.65
CA GLY A 108 14.69 16.24 -7.15
C GLY A 108 14.21 16.44 -5.72
N ILE A 109 15.10 16.86 -4.80
CA ILE A 109 14.79 17.15 -3.40
C ILE A 109 13.76 18.29 -3.29
N ALA A 110 13.91 19.37 -4.06
CA ALA A 110 12.94 20.46 -4.09
C ALA A 110 11.55 20.02 -4.58
N LYS A 111 11.51 19.16 -5.62
CA LYS A 111 10.28 18.59 -6.16
C LYS A 111 9.59 17.63 -5.17
N ARG A 112 10.36 16.78 -4.47
CA ARG A 112 9.85 15.85 -3.45
C ARG A 112 9.21 16.61 -2.29
N ARG A 113 9.93 17.60 -1.75
CA ARG A 113 9.44 18.47 -0.65
C ARG A 113 8.16 19.23 -1.02
N TRP A 114 8.04 19.74 -2.24
CA TRP A 114 6.81 20.38 -2.71
C TRP A 114 5.65 19.38 -2.80
N GLY A 115 5.90 18.15 -3.26
CA GLY A 115 4.91 17.07 -3.24
C GLY A 115 4.43 16.74 -1.82
N ASP A 116 5.34 16.60 -0.87
CA ASP A 116 5.04 16.33 0.54
C ASP A 116 4.21 17.47 1.17
N ASP A 117 4.60 18.73 0.91
CA ASP A 117 3.87 19.93 1.37
C ASP A 117 2.45 20.01 0.75
N GLN A 118 2.23 19.54 -0.48
CA GLN A 118 0.90 19.44 -1.09
C GLN A 118 0.08 18.31 -0.46
N ALA A 119 0.66 17.12 -0.28
CA ALA A 119 -0.03 15.98 0.33
C ALA A 119 -0.49 16.28 1.77
N GLN A 120 0.34 16.97 2.55
CA GLN A 120 0.00 17.37 3.92
C GLN A 120 -1.12 18.42 3.97
N ARG A 121 -1.18 19.35 3.00
CA ARG A 121 -2.29 20.31 2.87
C ARG A 121 -3.58 19.62 2.49
N TRP A 122 -3.54 18.77 1.45
CA TRP A 122 -4.68 17.96 1.02
C TRP A 122 -5.26 17.11 2.16
N LEU A 123 -4.40 16.44 2.95
CA LEU A 123 -4.84 15.63 4.09
C LEU A 123 -5.54 16.48 5.17
N ASN A 124 -5.07 17.70 5.41
CA ASN A 124 -5.69 18.62 6.38
C ASN A 124 -7.06 19.13 5.89
N ASP A 125 -7.18 19.42 4.59
CA ASP A 125 -8.44 19.87 3.99
C ASP A 125 -9.47 18.73 3.89
N PHE A 126 -9.02 17.50 3.59
CA PHE A 126 -9.83 16.28 3.66
C PHE A 126 -10.35 16.02 5.08
N LYS A 127 -9.49 16.13 6.10
CA LYS A 127 -9.91 16.02 7.52
C LYS A 127 -10.94 17.09 7.91
N ARG A 128 -10.86 18.31 7.36
CA ARG A 128 -11.87 19.36 7.58
C ARG A 128 -13.20 19.03 6.89
N TYR A 129 -13.16 18.52 5.66
CA TYR A 129 -14.36 18.09 4.91
C TYR A 129 -15.15 17.00 5.64
N LEU A 130 -14.46 15.98 6.18
CA LEU A 130 -15.09 14.91 6.96
C LEU A 130 -15.80 15.38 8.25
N GLN A 131 -15.41 16.52 8.81
CA GLN A 131 -16.08 17.11 9.97
C GLN A 131 -17.34 17.92 9.62
N GLN A 132 -17.55 18.22 8.33
CA GLN A 132 -18.58 19.15 7.85
C GLN A 132 -19.65 18.50 6.96
N THR A 133 -19.52 17.20 6.64
CA THR A 133 -20.40 16.51 5.68
C THR A 133 -21.35 15.55 6.39
N GLU A 134 -22.66 15.72 6.19
CA GLU A 134 -23.67 14.76 6.65
C GLU A 134 -23.67 13.48 5.78
N PRO A 135 -24.03 12.31 6.33
CA PRO A 135 -23.88 11.02 5.63
C PRO A 135 -24.95 10.80 4.54
N GLU A 136 -24.53 10.87 3.27
CA GLU A 136 -25.36 10.49 2.12
C GLU A 136 -25.43 8.97 1.90
N GLN A 137 -26.56 8.48 1.38
CA GLN A 137 -26.89 7.04 1.34
C GLN A 137 -26.39 6.34 0.06
N SER A 138 -25.41 5.44 0.20
CA SER A 138 -24.93 4.61 -0.93
C SER A 138 -25.72 3.30 -1.14
N VAL A 139 -25.77 2.85 -2.40
CA VAL A 139 -26.74 1.85 -2.90
C VAL A 139 -26.35 0.39 -2.63
N LYS A 140 -27.34 -0.37 -2.11
CA LYS A 140 -27.56 -1.84 -2.12
C LYS A 140 -26.38 -2.80 -2.36
N THR A 141 -26.20 -3.72 -1.41
CA THR A 141 -26.37 -5.19 -1.58
C THR A 141 -26.44 -5.83 -0.16
N ASN A 142 -26.31 -7.16 0.04
CA ASN A 142 -26.48 -7.84 1.36
C ASN A 142 -25.18 -8.52 1.87
N ASN A 143 -24.89 -8.36 3.19
CA ASN A 143 -23.69 -8.79 3.94
C ASN A 143 -22.34 -8.17 3.47
N TYR A 144 -21.71 -7.34 4.31
CA TYR A 144 -20.47 -6.61 3.99
C TYR A 144 -19.36 -6.85 5.00
N LEU A 145 -18.13 -6.75 4.51
CA LEU A 145 -17.03 -6.21 5.30
C LEU A 145 -17.10 -4.69 5.15
N ILE A 146 -17.08 -3.97 6.26
CA ILE A 146 -16.81 -2.54 6.30
C ILE A 146 -15.44 -2.30 6.92
N TYR A 147 -14.83 -1.18 6.58
CA TYR A 147 -13.47 -0.86 6.96
C TYR A 147 -13.44 0.43 7.78
N LEU A 148 -12.90 0.39 8.98
CA LEU A 148 -12.66 1.58 9.80
C LEU A 148 -11.21 2.00 9.61
N LEU A 149 -11.00 3.04 8.80
CA LEU A 149 -9.71 3.64 8.56
C LEU A 149 -9.36 4.58 9.73
N ASP A 150 -8.21 4.36 10.36
CA ASP A 150 -7.67 5.24 11.40
C ASP A 150 -6.19 5.55 11.12
N GLN A 151 -5.72 6.67 11.65
CA GLN A 151 -4.31 7.07 11.60
C GLN A 151 -3.82 7.30 13.02
N SER A 152 -2.99 6.39 13.53
CA SER A 152 -2.39 6.52 14.85
C SER A 152 -1.50 7.76 14.91
N VAL A 153 -1.90 8.74 15.73
CA VAL A 153 -1.16 10.02 15.89
C VAL A 153 0.27 9.78 16.40
N SER A 154 0.47 8.77 17.25
CA SER A 154 1.78 8.44 17.84
C SER A 154 2.69 7.63 16.90
N LEU A 155 2.12 6.75 16.07
CA LEU A 155 2.89 5.86 15.20
C LEU A 155 2.96 6.32 13.73
N LYS A 156 2.16 7.32 13.34
CA LYS A 156 1.93 7.78 11.94
C LYS A 156 1.41 6.71 10.96
N LYS A 157 1.24 5.46 11.41
CA LYS A 157 0.70 4.33 10.65
C LYS A 157 -0.75 4.56 10.25
N LEU A 158 -1.08 4.18 9.02
CA LEU A 158 -2.45 4.13 8.50
C LEU A 158 -3.00 2.72 8.71
N THR A 159 -3.94 2.56 9.64
CA THR A 159 -4.47 1.25 10.03
C THR A 159 -5.94 1.09 9.64
N VAL A 160 -6.34 -0.14 9.33
CA VAL A 160 -7.72 -0.51 9.02
C VAL A 160 -8.19 -1.61 9.97
N ASP A 161 -9.25 -1.33 10.73
CA ASP A 161 -10.05 -2.39 11.34
C ASP A 161 -11.08 -2.91 10.33
N VAL A 162 -11.21 -4.22 10.23
CA VAL A 162 -12.24 -4.86 9.40
C VAL A 162 -13.39 -5.29 10.29
N GLN A 163 -14.61 -4.89 9.95
CA GLN A 163 -15.82 -5.34 10.63
C GLN A 163 -16.75 -6.05 9.65
N LYS A 164 -17.29 -7.19 10.06
CA LYS A 164 -18.41 -7.84 9.37
C LYS A 164 -19.70 -7.17 9.82
N ALA A 165 -20.55 -6.73 8.89
CA ALA A 165 -21.80 -6.05 9.20
C ALA A 165 -22.91 -6.36 8.17
N ARG A 166 -24.15 -5.99 8.50
CA ARG A 166 -25.32 -6.09 7.61
C ARG A 166 -25.77 -4.69 7.21
N ARG A 167 -25.93 -4.44 5.90
CA ARG A 167 -26.64 -3.26 5.39
C ARG A 167 -28.13 -3.58 5.30
N ASN A 168 -28.95 -2.72 5.89
CA ASN A 168 -30.40 -2.77 5.79
C ASN A 168 -30.89 -2.15 4.47
N LYS A 169 -32.18 -2.36 4.14
CA LYS A 169 -32.79 -1.83 2.90
C LYS A 169 -32.75 -0.30 2.77
N ASN A 170 -32.64 0.41 3.90
CA ASN A 170 -32.50 1.87 3.99
C ASN A 170 -31.03 2.33 4.07
N GLY A 171 -30.06 1.46 3.74
CA GLY A 171 -28.64 1.76 3.77
C GLY A 171 -27.98 1.72 5.16
N SER A 172 -28.75 1.62 6.25
CA SER A 172 -28.16 1.63 7.61
C SER A 172 -27.37 0.36 7.91
N ILE A 173 -26.29 0.49 8.68
CA ILE A 173 -25.41 -0.62 9.07
C ILE A 173 -25.76 -1.10 10.47
N ALA A 174 -26.00 -2.40 10.62
CA ALA A 174 -26.30 -3.06 11.88
C ALA A 174 -25.59 -4.42 12.02
N GLY A 175 -25.46 -4.88 13.27
CA GLY A 175 -24.85 -6.18 13.58
C GLY A 175 -23.36 -6.23 13.27
N GLU A 176 -22.66 -5.11 13.43
CA GLU A 176 -21.21 -5.03 13.29
C GLU A 176 -20.47 -5.87 14.34
N SER A 177 -19.45 -6.58 13.88
CA SER A 177 -18.49 -7.30 14.72
C SER A 177 -17.11 -7.21 14.08
N TYR A 178 -16.07 -6.92 14.86
CA TYR A 178 -14.68 -7.01 14.39
C TYR A 178 -14.41 -8.41 13.79
N TYR A 179 -13.69 -8.42 12.68
CA TYR A 179 -13.43 -9.62 11.91
C TYR A 179 -11.92 -9.77 11.70
N THR A 180 -11.31 -10.71 12.42
CA THR A 180 -9.85 -10.95 12.42
C THR A 180 -9.44 -12.26 11.73
N GLN A 181 -10.41 -13.08 11.31
CA GLN A 181 -10.16 -14.36 10.61
C GLN A 181 -9.89 -14.13 9.12
N TYR A 182 -8.85 -13.36 8.83
CA TYR A 182 -8.50 -12.89 7.49
C TYR A 182 -8.25 -14.02 6.48
N GLU A 183 -7.65 -15.13 6.91
CA GLU A 183 -7.41 -16.30 6.08
C GLU A 183 -8.68 -16.91 5.48
N ASN A 184 -9.83 -16.76 6.14
CA ASN A 184 -11.10 -17.25 5.60
C ASN A 184 -11.58 -16.40 4.40
N ILE A 185 -11.12 -15.15 4.26
CA ILE A 185 -11.42 -14.32 3.08
C ILE A 185 -10.55 -14.76 1.91
N THR A 186 -9.23 -14.91 2.14
CA THR A 186 -8.25 -15.30 1.11
C THR A 186 -8.50 -16.71 0.61
N ARG A 187 -8.71 -17.69 1.51
CA ARG A 187 -9.04 -19.10 1.18
C ARG A 187 -10.51 -19.31 0.76
N LYS A 188 -11.26 -18.24 0.53
CA LYS A 188 -12.67 -18.24 0.05
C LYS A 188 -13.68 -18.98 0.96
N HIS A 189 -13.33 -19.31 2.20
CA HIS A 189 -14.26 -19.87 3.21
C HIS A 189 -15.37 -18.88 3.62
N LEU A 190 -15.11 -17.56 3.56
CA LEU A 190 -16.13 -16.54 3.70
C LEU A 190 -16.75 -16.21 2.34
N THR A 191 -18.06 -16.41 2.22
CA THR A 191 -18.85 -16.01 1.05
C THR A 191 -18.86 -14.49 0.90
N LEU A 192 -18.16 -14.00 -0.12
CA LEU A 192 -18.06 -12.59 -0.50
C LEU A 192 -18.09 -12.45 -2.03
N PRO A 193 -18.61 -11.34 -2.58
CA PRO A 193 -18.43 -11.00 -3.99
C PRO A 193 -16.94 -10.91 -4.33
N GLU A 194 -16.53 -11.42 -5.50
CA GLU A 194 -15.10 -11.51 -5.86
C GLU A 194 -14.41 -10.13 -5.88
N GLN A 195 -15.10 -9.08 -6.34
CA GLN A 195 -14.59 -7.69 -6.29
C GLN A 195 -14.27 -7.22 -4.85
N LYS A 196 -15.10 -7.58 -3.86
CA LYS A 196 -14.87 -7.23 -2.45
C LYS A 196 -13.76 -8.08 -1.83
N ARG A 197 -13.58 -9.32 -2.30
CA ARG A 197 -12.44 -10.19 -1.94
C ARG A 197 -11.12 -9.70 -2.53
N GLN A 198 -11.11 -9.29 -3.80
CA GLN A 198 -9.94 -8.68 -4.45
C GLN A 198 -9.50 -7.41 -3.70
N LEU A 199 -10.45 -6.53 -3.38
CA LEU A 199 -10.17 -5.34 -2.58
C LEU A 199 -9.63 -5.67 -1.18
N PHE A 200 -10.18 -6.68 -0.50
CA PHE A 200 -9.63 -7.15 0.77
C PHE A 200 -8.19 -7.67 0.62
N ASN A 201 -7.92 -8.48 -0.41
CA ASN A 201 -6.59 -9.04 -0.65
C ASN A 201 -5.55 -7.93 -0.88
N GLN A 202 -5.92 -6.86 -1.61
CA GLN A 202 -5.06 -5.69 -1.81
C GLN A 202 -4.65 -5.03 -0.49
N ILE A 203 -5.60 -4.76 0.42
CA ILE A 203 -5.25 -4.15 1.73
C ILE A 203 -4.52 -5.13 2.66
N TYR A 204 -4.87 -6.42 2.60
CA TYR A 204 -4.28 -7.44 3.47
C TYR A 204 -2.82 -7.72 3.11
N TYR A 205 -2.45 -7.56 1.84
CA TYR A 205 -1.07 -7.62 1.37
C TYR A 205 -0.17 -6.59 2.07
N TYR A 206 -0.53 -5.30 2.05
CA TYR A 206 0.24 -4.27 2.77
C TYR A 206 0.32 -4.56 4.27
N ALA A 207 -0.78 -5.04 4.87
CA ALA A 207 -0.81 -5.41 6.27
C ALA A 207 0.06 -6.62 6.62
N LYS A 208 0.34 -7.51 5.66
CA LYS A 208 1.30 -8.60 5.83
C LYS A 208 2.74 -8.12 5.78
N ILE A 209 3.09 -7.25 4.82
CA ILE A 209 4.43 -6.62 4.77
C ILE A 209 4.71 -5.83 6.05
N ASN A 210 3.72 -5.07 6.52
CA ASN A 210 3.85 -4.22 7.71
C ASN A 210 3.69 -4.98 9.04
N SER A 211 3.39 -6.29 9.02
CA SER A 211 3.21 -7.08 10.24
C SER A 211 4.54 -7.51 10.85
N ASP A 212 4.80 -7.08 12.08
CA ASP A 212 5.85 -7.66 12.92
C ASP A 212 5.28 -8.93 13.58
N GLU A 213 5.77 -10.10 13.18
CA GLU A 213 5.29 -11.41 13.66
C GLU A 213 5.30 -11.56 15.20
N ARG A 214 6.05 -10.72 15.91
CA ARG A 214 6.14 -10.72 17.38
C ARG A 214 4.90 -10.14 18.06
N PHE A 215 3.99 -9.48 17.34
CA PHE A 215 2.81 -8.84 17.92
C PHE A 215 1.53 -9.13 17.12
N TYR A 216 0.58 -9.80 17.76
CA TYR A 216 -0.76 -9.97 17.21
C TYR A 216 -1.50 -8.63 17.21
N GLN A 217 -1.54 -7.96 16.05
CA GLN A 217 -2.33 -6.76 15.82
C GLN A 217 -3.66 -7.14 15.15
N SER A 218 -4.77 -6.71 15.74
CA SER A 218 -6.11 -6.92 15.18
C SER A 218 -6.45 -5.96 14.05
N ASN A 219 -5.73 -4.83 13.98
CA ASN A 219 -5.84 -3.85 12.92
C ASN A 219 -4.77 -4.12 11.83
N LEU A 220 -5.16 -3.86 10.58
CA LEU A 220 -4.34 -4.05 9.40
C LEU A 220 -3.54 -2.76 9.12
N ASP A 221 -2.22 -2.77 9.29
CA ASP A 221 -1.38 -1.62 8.91
C ASP A 221 -1.20 -1.55 7.40
N ILE A 222 -1.89 -0.61 6.75
CA ILE A 222 -1.86 -0.40 5.29
C ILE A 222 -0.95 0.77 4.91
N SER A 223 -0.01 1.16 5.77
CA SER A 223 1.02 2.14 5.44
C SER A 223 1.79 1.71 4.18
N GLY A 224 2.11 2.66 3.29
CA GLY A 224 2.74 2.36 1.99
C GLY A 224 1.78 1.88 0.88
N ILE A 225 0.46 1.82 1.12
CA ILE A 225 -0.53 1.53 0.08
C ILE A 225 -0.41 2.47 -1.13
N SER A 226 -0.44 1.90 -2.35
CA SER A 226 -0.35 2.70 -3.58
C SER A 226 -1.57 3.63 -3.74
N LEU A 227 -1.38 4.76 -4.42
CA LEU A 227 -2.46 5.73 -4.65
C LEU A 227 -3.66 5.11 -5.40
N GLU A 228 -3.40 4.20 -6.33
CA GLU A 228 -4.41 3.49 -7.10
C GLU A 228 -5.20 2.49 -6.23
N HIS A 229 -4.51 1.69 -5.43
CA HIS A 229 -5.14 0.75 -4.50
C HIS A 229 -5.93 1.50 -3.41
N PHE A 230 -5.39 2.60 -2.89
CA PHE A 230 -6.09 3.44 -1.92
C PHE A 230 -7.33 4.11 -2.52
N LYS A 231 -7.24 4.61 -3.76
CA LYS A 231 -8.38 5.16 -4.50
C LYS A 231 -9.49 4.12 -4.71
N SER A 232 -9.13 2.93 -5.20
CA SER A 232 -10.06 1.79 -5.35
C SER A 232 -10.73 1.41 -4.02
N PHE A 233 -9.94 1.40 -2.94
CA PHE A 233 -10.41 1.13 -1.58
C PHE A 233 -11.44 2.15 -1.10
N ILE A 234 -11.18 3.46 -1.22
CA ILE A 234 -12.15 4.51 -0.88
C ILE A 234 -13.39 4.42 -1.78
N GLN A 235 -13.22 4.27 -3.10
CA GLN A 235 -14.32 4.17 -4.08
C GLN A 235 -15.22 2.93 -3.88
N SER A 236 -14.81 1.96 -3.06
CA SER A 236 -15.63 0.80 -2.71
C SER A 236 -16.92 1.12 -1.95
N GLY A 237 -17.00 2.30 -1.31
CA GLY A 237 -18.16 2.76 -0.56
C GLY A 237 -18.38 2.09 0.81
N ASP A 238 -17.45 1.25 1.26
CA ASP A 238 -17.50 0.52 2.54
C ASP A 238 -16.43 0.97 3.55
N VAL A 239 -15.68 2.04 3.25
CA VAL A 239 -14.63 2.60 4.12
C VAL A 239 -15.18 3.80 4.90
N TYR A 240 -14.91 3.85 6.20
CA TYR A 240 -15.35 4.86 7.14
C TYR A 240 -14.14 5.38 7.93
N TRP A 241 -14.11 6.67 8.27
CA TRP A 241 -13.06 7.20 9.14
C TRP A 241 -13.37 6.90 10.60
N GLN A 242 -12.57 6.07 11.27
CA GLN A 242 -12.61 5.69 12.69
C GLN A 242 -13.89 5.02 13.22
N LYS A 243 -15.08 5.45 12.80
CA LYS A 243 -16.39 4.99 13.29
C LYS A 243 -17.40 5.00 12.15
N LYS A 244 -18.25 3.97 12.08
CA LYS A 244 -19.37 3.88 11.12
C LYS A 244 -20.44 4.98 11.25
N SER A 245 -20.36 5.81 12.29
CA SER A 245 -21.27 6.95 12.52
C SER A 245 -20.95 8.16 11.64
N TYR A 246 -19.75 8.22 11.07
CA TYR A 246 -19.39 9.22 10.07
C TYR A 246 -19.85 8.76 8.67
N ALA A 247 -19.86 9.69 7.70
CA ALA A 247 -20.09 9.35 6.31
C ALA A 247 -19.09 8.31 5.80
N ALA A 248 -19.54 7.44 4.89
CA ALA A 248 -18.63 6.59 4.12
C ALA A 248 -17.72 7.48 3.28
N LEU A 249 -16.42 7.21 3.31
CA LEU A 249 -15.42 7.98 2.58
C LEU A 249 -15.73 7.96 1.08
N GLN A 250 -15.80 9.13 0.47
CA GLN A 250 -15.95 9.31 -0.97
C GLN A 250 -14.64 9.81 -1.56
N TRP A 251 -14.29 9.31 -2.74
CA TRP A 251 -13.15 9.80 -3.49
C TRP A 251 -13.57 11.00 -4.35
N SER A 252 -12.79 12.08 -4.35
CA SER A 252 -13.01 13.22 -5.24
C SER A 252 -11.74 13.61 -5.99
N GLU A 253 -11.84 13.69 -7.33
CA GLU A 253 -10.75 14.21 -8.18
C GLU A 253 -10.52 15.72 -7.96
N GLN A 254 -11.49 16.42 -7.38
CA GLN A 254 -11.42 17.85 -7.09
C GLN A 254 -10.26 18.19 -6.14
N GLY A 255 -9.83 17.25 -5.29
CA GLY A 255 -8.63 17.39 -4.47
C GLY A 255 -7.31 17.37 -5.25
N LEU A 256 -7.28 16.81 -6.47
CA LEU A 256 -6.13 16.78 -7.37
C LEU A 256 -6.12 17.95 -8.37
N SER A 257 -7.28 18.55 -8.66
CA SER A 257 -7.39 19.65 -9.63
C SER A 257 -7.22 21.06 -9.04
N HIS A 258 -7.09 21.22 -7.72
CA HIS A 258 -6.83 22.52 -7.10
C HIS A 258 -5.36 22.96 -7.25
N ARG A 259 -4.99 23.25 -8.49
CA ARG A 259 -4.14 24.42 -8.78
C ARG A 259 -4.91 25.63 -8.25
N ILE A 260 -4.58 26.07 -7.04
CA ILE A 260 -5.15 27.29 -6.46
C ILE A 260 -4.65 28.45 -7.32
N ASP A 261 -5.51 28.93 -8.21
CA ASP A 261 -5.38 30.27 -8.75
C ASP A 261 -5.52 31.24 -7.58
N LEU A 262 -4.38 31.75 -7.11
CA LEU A 262 -4.33 32.88 -6.21
C LEU A 262 -4.76 34.11 -7.01
N GLY A 263 -6.08 34.31 -7.09
CA GLY A 263 -6.72 35.38 -7.85
C GLY A 263 -6.08 36.72 -7.54
N THR A 264 -5.38 37.29 -8.52
CA THR A 264 -4.77 38.61 -8.42
C THR A 264 -5.87 39.67 -8.35
N ARG A 265 -6.03 40.25 -7.15
CA ARG A 265 -6.76 41.49 -6.86
C ARG A 265 -8.29 41.44 -7.08
N CYS A 266 -9.02 41.50 -5.97
CA CYS A 266 -10.11 42.46 -5.89
C CYS A 266 -9.76 43.52 -4.84
N LYS A 267 -9.89 44.80 -5.19
CA LYS A 267 -9.73 45.92 -4.24
C LYS A 267 -11.02 46.10 -3.44
N GLN A 268 -10.92 46.83 -2.33
CA GLN A 268 -12.02 47.66 -1.79
C GLN A 268 -12.62 48.52 -2.92
N THR A 269 -13.88 48.96 -2.94
CA THR A 269 -14.91 49.10 -1.87
C THR A 269 -16.16 48.22 -2.20
N ASP A 270 -17.40 48.37 -1.71
CA ASP A 270 -18.09 49.43 -0.95
C ASP A 270 -19.32 48.90 -0.14
N ARG A 271 -20.13 49.84 0.35
CA ARG A 271 -21.49 49.75 0.95
C ARG A 271 -22.46 48.90 0.09
N ALA A 272 -23.58 48.35 0.60
CA ALA A 272 -24.49 48.91 1.60
C ALA A 272 -25.53 47.87 2.13
N PHE A 273 -26.10 48.11 3.32
CA PHE A 273 -27.53 48.02 3.72
C PHE A 273 -28.46 46.87 3.19
N LYS A 274 -29.40 46.29 3.96
CA LYS A 274 -29.86 46.47 5.36
C LYS A 274 -30.85 45.34 5.73
N TYR A 275 -30.96 45.03 7.03
CA TYR A 275 -31.97 44.19 7.71
C TYR A 275 -32.00 42.71 7.33
#